data_AF-A0A956LA83-F1
#
_entry.id   AF-A0A956LA83-F1
#
_cell.length_a   1.000
_cell.length_b   1.000
_cell.length_c   1.000
_cell.angle_alpha   90.00
_cell.angle_beta   90.00
_cell.angle_gamma   90.00
#
_symmetry.space_group_name_H-M   'P 1'
#
loop_
_entity.id
_entity.type
_entity.pdbx_description
1 polymer ?
#
loop_
_entity_poly.entity_id
_entity_poly.type
_entity_poly.pdbx_seq_one_letter_code
_entity_poly.pdbx_strand_id
1 'polypeptide(L)'
;GDGDQDLFVVNGLRSRGKQNYIPVLLEMIITPGVDFSDVNNYPDIGDMTWSGYQKQRFFHNLGDGTFAEMAAIAGVDNDLDGRGIAVADFDNDGLLDFYQTNANQPALLYRGTTEKPGNWVQLKLEGTQANRDAVGARVLLTAGGETYLREVNGGNGYSSQSAKRLHFGIGGATAV
;
A
#
# COMPACT_ATOMS: atom_id res chain seq x y z
N GLY A 1 -4.35 -16.56 -11.26
CA GLY A 1 -5.07 -15.40 -10.72
C GLY A 1 -6.38 -15.31 -11.46
N ASP A 2 -7.47 -15.10 -10.75
CA ASP A 2 -8.86 -15.01 -11.22
C ASP A 2 -9.18 -13.69 -11.95
N GLY A 3 -8.17 -12.85 -12.18
CA GLY A 3 -8.34 -11.55 -12.81
C GLY A 3 -8.68 -10.42 -11.84
N ASP A 4 -8.80 -10.69 -10.54
CA ASP A 4 -9.01 -9.67 -9.51
C ASP A 4 -7.70 -9.17 -8.90
N GLN A 5 -7.78 -8.09 -8.11
CA GLN A 5 -6.62 -7.47 -7.49
C GLN A 5 -6.07 -8.40 -6.40
N ASP A 6 -4.92 -9.03 -6.69
CA ASP A 6 -4.41 -10.17 -5.89
C ASP A 6 -3.79 -9.77 -4.54
N LEU A 7 -3.66 -8.47 -4.28
CA LEU A 7 -2.80 -7.94 -3.23
C LEU A 7 -3.42 -6.71 -2.56
N PHE A 8 -3.73 -6.85 -1.27
CA PHE A 8 -4.17 -5.75 -0.41
C PHE A 8 -3.18 -5.57 0.74
N VAL A 9 -2.53 -4.43 0.80
CA VAL A 9 -1.70 -4.05 1.95
C VAL A 9 -2.33 -2.86 2.65
N VAL A 10 -2.44 -2.96 3.98
CA VAL A 10 -3.00 -1.91 4.82
C VAL A 10 -1.93 -1.44 5.78
N ASN A 11 -1.68 -0.13 5.77
CA ASN A 11 -0.75 0.48 6.71
C ASN A 11 -1.29 0.37 8.13
N GLY A 12 -0.42 -0.05 9.04
CA GLY A 12 -0.65 0.04 10.47
C GLY A 12 -0.22 1.41 10.99
N LEU A 13 -0.96 1.94 11.95
CA LEU A 13 -0.59 3.12 12.72
C LEU A 13 -0.05 2.64 14.08
N ARG A 14 1.23 2.23 14.10
CA ARG A 14 1.90 1.76 15.33
C ARG A 14 2.99 2.72 15.75
N SER A 15 2.79 3.33 16.90
CA SER A 15 3.90 3.87 17.68
C SER A 15 4.43 2.77 18.62
N ARG A 16 5.65 2.93 19.10
CA ARG A 16 6.32 1.96 20.00
C ARG A 16 5.55 1.70 21.31
N GLY A 17 4.61 2.58 21.69
CA GLY A 17 3.68 2.46 22.82
C GLY A 17 2.24 2.20 22.39
N LYS A 18 1.45 1.51 23.23
CA LYS A 18 0.03 1.18 22.94
C LYS A 18 -0.95 2.34 23.19
N GLN A 19 -0.45 3.46 23.70
CA GLN A 19 -1.27 4.59 24.12
C GLN A 19 -1.69 5.44 22.92
N ASN A 20 -2.90 6.01 22.99
CA ASN A 20 -3.45 6.85 21.94
C ASN A 20 -3.35 8.33 22.37
N TYR A 21 -2.93 9.23 21.48
CA TYR A 21 -2.82 10.67 21.79
C TYR A 21 -4.11 11.48 21.52
N ILE A 22 -5.16 10.88 20.96
CA ILE A 22 -6.49 11.51 20.76
C ILE A 22 -7.05 12.06 22.08
N PRO A 23 -7.04 11.33 23.22
CA PRO A 23 -7.50 11.89 24.49
C PRO A 23 -6.69 13.12 24.92
N VAL A 24 -5.38 13.13 24.67
CA VAL A 24 -4.49 14.27 24.98
C VAL A 24 -4.86 15.48 24.11
N LEU A 25 -5.08 15.28 22.81
CA LEU A 25 -5.58 16.33 21.91
C LEU A 25 -6.96 16.86 22.33
N LEU A 26 -7.88 15.98 22.70
CA LEU A 26 -9.21 16.38 23.16
C LEU A 26 -9.12 17.20 24.45
N GLU A 27 -8.25 16.81 25.38
CA GLU A 27 -7.99 17.58 26.60
C GLU A 27 -7.45 18.98 26.29
N MET A 28 -6.52 19.12 25.34
CA MET A 28 -6.04 20.43 24.88
C MET A 28 -7.17 21.28 24.27
N ILE A 29 -8.04 20.68 23.45
CA ILE A 29 -9.17 21.37 22.79
C ILE A 29 -10.17 21.93 23.79
N ILE A 30 -10.44 21.20 24.87
CA ILE A 30 -11.39 21.64 25.90
C ILE A 30 -10.74 22.53 26.97
N THR A 31 -9.41 22.62 27.01
CA THR A 31 -8.69 23.45 27.98
C THR A 31 -8.69 24.91 27.52
N PRO A 32 -9.27 25.85 28.29
CA PRO A 32 -9.29 27.26 27.91
C PRO A 32 -7.88 27.86 27.83
N GLY A 33 -7.62 28.69 26.82
CA GLY A 33 -6.38 29.47 26.71
C GLY A 33 -5.21 28.74 26.06
N VAL A 34 -5.40 27.52 25.54
CA VAL A 34 -4.40 26.85 24.70
C VAL A 34 -4.33 27.53 23.34
N ASP A 35 -3.16 28.07 22.98
CA ASP A 35 -2.88 28.56 21.64
C ASP A 35 -2.33 27.43 20.76
N PHE A 36 -3.13 26.99 19.79
CA PHE A 36 -2.79 25.91 18.85
C PHE A 36 -1.75 26.32 17.79
N SER A 37 -1.41 27.60 17.69
CA SER A 37 -0.39 28.07 16.76
C SER A 37 1.04 27.97 17.33
N ASP A 38 1.17 27.90 18.66
CA ASP A 38 2.46 27.74 19.33
C ASP A 38 2.75 26.24 19.58
N VAL A 39 3.73 25.71 18.84
CA VAL A 39 4.16 24.31 18.95
C VAL A 39 4.66 23.96 20.36
N ASN A 40 5.09 24.94 21.17
CA ASN A 40 5.54 24.70 22.54
C ASN A 40 4.39 24.38 23.50
N ASN A 41 3.14 24.67 23.13
CA ASN A 41 1.96 24.29 23.90
C ASN A 41 1.57 22.82 23.70
N TYR A 42 2.19 22.12 22.74
CA TYR A 42 1.90 20.72 22.47
C TYR A 42 2.66 19.83 23.46
N PRO A 43 1.96 18.91 24.16
CA PRO A 43 2.60 17.98 25.08
C PRO A 43 3.49 16.99 24.33
N ASP A 44 4.52 16.48 25.01
CA ASP A 44 5.31 15.38 24.48
C ASP A 44 4.44 14.11 24.40
N ILE A 45 4.07 13.75 23.18
CA ILE A 45 3.28 12.55 22.89
C ILE A 45 4.13 11.29 22.81
N GLY A 46 5.47 11.40 22.90
CA GLY A 46 6.42 10.28 22.90
C GLY A 46 6.07 9.18 21.89
N ASP A 47 5.89 7.96 22.42
CA ASP A 47 5.54 6.77 21.64
C ASP A 47 4.01 6.53 21.53
N MET A 48 3.16 7.55 21.59
CA MET A 48 1.70 7.42 21.37
C MET A 48 1.31 7.39 19.88
N THR A 49 0.22 6.71 19.54
CA THR A 49 -0.29 6.57 18.15
C THR A 49 -1.63 7.29 17.99
N TRP A 50 -1.97 7.68 16.76
CA TRP A 50 -3.24 8.34 16.43
C TRP A 50 -4.45 7.44 16.73
N SER A 51 -4.42 6.18 16.31
CA SER A 51 -5.62 5.33 16.23
C SER A 51 -5.61 4.14 17.19
N GLY A 52 -4.69 4.13 18.17
CA GLY A 52 -4.43 2.94 18.98
C GLY A 52 -3.64 1.89 18.19
N TYR A 53 -3.18 0.85 18.89
CA TYR A 53 -2.22 -0.13 18.36
C TYR A 53 -2.78 -0.95 17.17
N GLN A 54 -2.59 -0.48 15.93
CA GLN A 54 -3.11 -1.11 14.71
C GLN A 54 -1.99 -1.73 13.86
N LYS A 55 -1.95 -3.06 13.76
CA LYS A 55 -0.91 -3.76 12.98
C LYS A 55 -1.01 -3.51 11.49
N GLN A 56 0.13 -3.43 10.81
CA GLN A 56 0.21 -3.61 9.36
C GLN A 56 -0.31 -5.00 8.99
N ARG A 57 -1.07 -5.08 7.90
CA ARG A 57 -1.66 -6.32 7.37
C ARG A 57 -1.34 -6.45 5.90
N PHE A 58 -1.11 -7.67 5.48
CA PHE A 58 -0.90 -8.02 4.08
C PHE A 58 -1.80 -9.20 3.75
N PHE A 59 -2.73 -9.00 2.80
CA PHE A 59 -3.65 -10.03 2.35
C PHE A 59 -3.32 -10.46 0.93
N HIS A 60 -3.22 -11.77 0.73
CA HIS A 60 -3.03 -12.40 -0.57
C HIS A 60 -4.32 -13.10 -1.02
N ASN A 61 -4.80 -12.80 -2.23
CA ASN A 61 -5.94 -13.49 -2.83
C ASN A 61 -5.54 -14.93 -3.17
N LEU A 62 -6.35 -15.92 -2.76
CA LEU A 62 -6.14 -17.33 -3.04
C LEU A 62 -6.78 -17.78 -4.37
N GLY A 63 -7.49 -16.90 -5.07
CA GLY A 63 -8.10 -17.15 -6.38
C GLY A 63 -9.47 -17.83 -6.33
N ASP A 64 -10.05 -17.97 -5.13
CA ASP A 64 -11.40 -18.49 -4.88
C ASP A 64 -12.30 -17.45 -4.18
N GLY A 65 -11.92 -16.18 -4.26
CA GLY A 65 -12.56 -15.07 -3.56
C GLY A 65 -12.20 -14.98 -2.06
N THR A 66 -11.32 -15.85 -1.56
CA THR A 66 -10.81 -15.78 -0.19
C THR A 66 -9.40 -15.16 -0.13
N PHE A 67 -9.05 -14.64 1.06
CA PHE A 67 -7.77 -13.98 1.30
C PHE A 67 -7.06 -14.59 2.51
N ALA A 68 -5.74 -14.77 2.39
CA ALA A 68 -4.87 -15.15 3.49
C ALA A 68 -4.14 -13.93 4.05
N GLU A 69 -4.12 -13.76 5.37
CA GLU A 69 -3.27 -12.75 6.04
C GLU A 69 -1.84 -13.30 6.13
N MET A 70 -0.90 -12.61 5.50
CA MET A 70 0.48 -13.08 5.27
C MET A 70 1.53 -12.10 5.79
N ALA A 71 1.19 -11.05 6.55
CA ALA A 71 2.18 -10.03 6.93
C ALA A 71 3.40 -10.61 7.64
N ALA A 72 3.18 -11.50 8.61
CA ALA A 72 4.28 -12.14 9.35
C ALA A 72 5.10 -13.09 8.46
N ILE A 73 4.43 -13.83 7.57
CA ILE A 73 5.08 -14.78 6.67
C ILE A 73 5.95 -14.04 5.65
N ALA A 74 5.47 -12.89 5.15
CA ALA A 74 6.17 -12.04 4.20
C ALA A 74 7.20 -11.09 4.86
N GLY A 75 7.32 -11.10 6.19
CA GLY A 75 8.25 -10.23 6.93
C GLY A 75 7.91 -8.75 6.86
N VAL A 76 6.63 -8.41 6.66
CA VAL A 76 6.13 -7.03 6.58
C VAL A 76 5.33 -6.61 7.83
N ASP A 77 5.29 -7.43 8.89
CA ASP A 77 4.55 -7.19 10.13
C ASP A 77 5.30 -6.32 11.16
N ASN A 78 5.86 -5.21 10.71
CA ASN A 78 6.63 -4.30 11.56
C ASN A 78 5.77 -3.51 12.57
N ASP A 79 6.45 -2.86 13.52
CA ASP A 79 5.87 -2.03 14.57
C ASP A 79 6.06 -0.51 14.32
N LEU A 80 6.23 -0.07 13.07
CA LEU A 80 6.43 1.34 12.71
C LEU A 80 5.10 2.08 12.49
N ASP A 81 5.16 3.41 12.59
CA ASP A 81 4.00 4.28 12.39
C ASP A 81 3.81 4.57 10.90
N GLY A 82 3.23 3.60 10.19
CA GLY A 82 3.04 3.64 8.73
C GLY A 82 2.09 4.75 8.29
N ARG A 83 2.57 5.64 7.42
CA ARG A 83 1.82 6.79 6.90
C ARG A 83 1.44 6.67 5.43
N GLY A 84 2.12 5.83 4.67
CA GLY A 84 1.84 5.61 3.26
C GLY A 84 2.45 4.31 2.76
N ILE A 85 1.79 3.68 1.80
CA ILE A 85 2.32 2.50 1.10
C ILE A 85 2.04 2.59 -0.39
N ALA A 86 3.07 2.36 -1.19
CA ALA A 86 2.96 2.27 -2.63
C ALA A 86 3.41 0.89 -3.08
N VAL A 87 2.67 0.31 -4.02
CA VAL A 87 3.03 -0.95 -4.68
C VAL A 87 3.58 -0.62 -6.07
N ALA A 88 4.73 -1.17 -6.41
CA ALA A 88 5.31 -1.09 -7.74
C ALA A 88 6.35 -2.20 -7.91
N ASP A 89 6.60 -2.60 -9.15
CA ASP A 89 7.79 -3.40 -9.49
C ASP A 89 8.91 -2.39 -9.81
N PHE A 90 9.75 -2.09 -8.80
CA PHE A 90 10.70 -0.97 -8.88
C PHE A 90 11.94 -1.32 -9.71
N ASP A 91 12.39 -2.57 -9.68
CA ASP A 91 13.55 -3.03 -10.43
C ASP A 91 13.20 -3.73 -11.76
N ASN A 92 11.90 -3.80 -12.10
CA ASN A 92 11.36 -4.39 -13.33
C ASN A 92 11.74 -5.88 -13.47
N ASP A 93 11.66 -6.62 -12.37
CA ASP A 93 11.92 -8.06 -12.32
C ASP A 93 10.64 -8.90 -12.45
N GLY A 94 9.47 -8.24 -12.41
CA GLY A 94 8.16 -8.87 -12.51
C GLY A 94 7.50 -9.19 -11.19
N LEU A 95 8.17 -8.95 -10.07
CA LEU A 95 7.64 -9.08 -8.72
C LEU A 95 7.19 -7.70 -8.23
N LEU A 96 6.06 -7.66 -7.53
CA LEU A 96 5.61 -6.42 -6.91
C LEU A 96 6.34 -6.20 -5.59
N ASP A 97 6.90 -5.02 -5.42
CA ASP A 97 7.52 -4.53 -4.19
C ASP A 97 6.58 -3.60 -3.43
N PHE A 98 6.91 -3.35 -2.16
CA PHE A 98 6.24 -2.38 -1.31
C PHE A 98 7.20 -1.29 -0.85
N TYR A 99 6.80 -0.04 -1.04
CA TYR A 99 7.48 1.10 -0.43
C TYR A 99 6.61 1.72 0.66
N GLN A 100 7.04 1.62 1.90
CA GLN A 100 6.35 2.10 3.10
C GLN A 100 7.04 3.38 3.62
N THR A 101 6.25 4.42 3.88
CA THR A 101 6.70 5.62 4.60
C THR A 101 6.20 5.60 6.04
N ASN A 102 6.99 6.15 6.96
CA ASN A 102 6.72 6.11 8.40
C ASN A 102 6.86 7.50 9.02
N ALA A 103 6.11 7.76 10.09
CA ALA A 103 6.18 9.04 10.81
C ALA A 103 7.46 9.13 11.64
N ASN A 104 8.29 10.15 11.39
CA ASN A 104 9.56 10.38 12.10
C ASN A 104 10.48 9.13 12.16
N GLN A 105 10.34 8.23 11.19
CA GLN A 105 11.05 6.95 11.12
C GLN A 105 11.47 6.70 9.66
N PRO A 106 12.53 5.89 9.42
CA PRO A 106 12.97 5.58 8.05
C PRO A 106 11.85 4.95 7.20
N ALA A 107 11.84 5.27 5.92
CA ALA A 107 11.04 4.53 4.95
C ALA A 107 11.63 3.12 4.74
N LEU A 108 10.78 2.16 4.39
CA LEU A 108 11.16 0.77 4.13
C LEU A 108 10.80 0.39 2.69
N LEU A 109 11.72 -0.26 1.99
CA LEU A 109 11.48 -0.93 0.72
C LEU A 109 11.52 -2.44 0.95
N TYR A 110 10.41 -3.11 0.68
CA TYR A 110 10.30 -4.56 0.71
C TYR A 110 10.35 -5.06 -0.72
N ARG A 111 11.38 -5.85 -1.04
CA ARG A 111 11.52 -6.43 -2.37
C ARG A 111 10.83 -7.77 -2.47
N GLY A 112 10.05 -7.95 -3.54
CA GLY A 112 9.47 -9.22 -3.88
C GLY A 112 10.54 -10.27 -4.13
N THR A 113 10.31 -11.50 -3.68
CA THR A 113 11.20 -12.64 -3.98
C THR A 113 10.37 -13.87 -4.30
N THR A 114 10.81 -14.69 -5.25
CA THR A 114 10.20 -15.98 -5.56
C THR A 114 11.26 -17.01 -5.93
N GLU A 115 11.03 -18.27 -5.56
CA GLU A 115 11.81 -19.40 -6.07
C GLU A 115 11.30 -19.89 -7.44
N LYS A 116 10.11 -19.45 -7.85
CA LYS A 116 9.41 -19.87 -9.07
C LYS A 116 9.00 -18.65 -9.89
N PRO A 117 9.92 -18.06 -10.68
CA PRO A 117 9.58 -16.93 -11.52
C PRO A 117 8.58 -17.35 -12.61
N GLY A 118 7.64 -16.46 -12.91
CA GLY A 118 6.71 -16.58 -14.03
C GLY A 118 6.92 -15.45 -15.02
N ASN A 119 6.33 -15.59 -16.19
CA ASN A 119 6.24 -14.51 -17.17
C ASN A 119 5.25 -13.46 -16.69
N TRP A 120 5.48 -12.22 -17.10
CA TRP A 120 4.68 -11.07 -16.71
C TRP A 120 4.68 -10.03 -17.83
N VAL A 121 3.68 -9.14 -17.78
CA VAL A 121 3.55 -8.00 -18.69
C VAL A 121 3.22 -6.76 -17.88
N GLN A 122 3.87 -5.64 -18.22
CA GLN A 122 3.49 -4.33 -17.75
C GLN A 122 3.06 -3.43 -18.89
N LEU A 123 1.98 -2.67 -18.66
CA LEU A 123 1.48 -1.69 -19.61
C LEU A 123 1.46 -0.30 -18.99
N LYS A 124 2.13 0.66 -19.63
CA LYS A 124 1.98 2.09 -19.33
C LYS A 124 1.00 2.68 -20.36
N LEU A 125 -0.14 3.14 -19.89
CA LEU A 125 -1.13 3.80 -20.74
C LEU A 125 -0.89 5.31 -20.75
N GLU A 126 -1.02 5.93 -21.92
CA GLU A 126 -0.88 7.37 -22.10
C GLU A 126 -2.08 7.93 -22.85
N GLY A 127 -2.79 8.88 -22.24
CA GLY A 127 -3.87 9.59 -22.92
C GLY A 127 -3.30 10.51 -24.01
N THR A 128 -3.88 10.51 -25.21
CA THR A 128 -3.33 11.25 -26.36
C THR A 128 -3.81 12.69 -26.43
N GLN A 129 -5.09 12.97 -26.14
CA GLN A 129 -5.69 14.31 -26.22
C GLN A 129 -5.90 14.95 -24.84
N ALA A 130 -6.45 14.18 -23.90
CA ALA A 130 -6.70 14.56 -22.51
C ALA A 130 -6.47 13.33 -21.62
N ASN A 131 -6.54 13.50 -20.29
CA ASN A 131 -6.28 12.42 -19.32
C ASN A 131 -4.93 11.73 -19.61
N ARG A 132 -3.83 12.51 -19.60
CA ARG A 132 -2.49 12.04 -19.99
C ARG A 132 -2.04 10.82 -19.18
N ASP A 133 -2.50 10.71 -17.94
CA ASP A 133 -2.23 9.59 -17.04
C ASP A 133 -3.15 8.38 -17.25
N ALA A 134 -4.10 8.46 -18.19
CA ALA A 134 -5.05 7.40 -18.53
C ALA A 134 -5.90 6.89 -17.36
N VAL A 135 -6.13 7.70 -16.32
CA VAL A 135 -6.92 7.30 -15.15
C VAL A 135 -8.33 6.86 -15.57
N GLY A 136 -8.78 5.72 -15.07
CA GLY A 136 -10.05 5.08 -15.43
C GLY A 136 -10.01 4.22 -16.69
N ALA A 137 -8.90 4.19 -17.43
CA ALA A 137 -8.74 3.27 -18.57
C ALA A 137 -8.62 1.82 -18.06
N ARG A 138 -9.30 0.90 -18.76
CA ARG A 138 -9.31 -0.53 -18.44
C ARG A 138 -8.63 -1.33 -19.53
N VAL A 139 -7.88 -2.36 -19.12
CA VAL A 139 -7.28 -3.34 -20.03
C VAL A 139 -7.75 -4.73 -19.62
N LEU A 140 -8.31 -5.44 -20.60
CA LEU A 140 -8.49 -6.88 -20.55
C LEU A 140 -7.29 -7.51 -21.26
N LEU A 141 -6.60 -8.41 -20.58
CA LEU A 141 -5.46 -9.15 -21.11
C LEU A 141 -5.77 -10.64 -21.04
N THR A 142 -5.59 -11.37 -22.13
CA THR A 142 -5.85 -12.81 -22.17
C THR A 142 -4.55 -13.56 -22.38
N ALA A 143 -4.17 -14.43 -21.45
CA ALA A 143 -2.93 -15.19 -21.53
C ALA A 143 -3.11 -16.58 -20.93
N GLY A 144 -2.61 -17.62 -21.61
CA GLY A 144 -2.68 -18.99 -21.11
C GLY A 144 -4.10 -19.54 -20.92
N GLY A 145 -5.10 -18.97 -21.59
CA GLY A 145 -6.51 -19.33 -21.45
C GLY A 145 -7.28 -18.55 -20.38
N GLU A 146 -6.58 -17.73 -19.59
CA GLU A 146 -7.17 -16.89 -18.55
C GLU A 146 -7.31 -15.44 -19.03
N THR A 147 -8.29 -14.71 -18.51
CA THR A 147 -8.49 -13.27 -18.80
C THR A 147 -8.40 -12.46 -17.53
N TYR A 148 -7.57 -11.41 -17.56
CA TYR A 148 -7.28 -10.52 -16.44
C TYR A 148 -7.82 -9.12 -16.74
N LEU A 149 -8.46 -8.48 -15.77
CA LEU A 149 -8.90 -7.09 -15.88
C LEU A 149 -8.08 -6.21 -14.95
N ARG A 150 -7.54 -5.10 -15.46
CA ARG A 150 -6.92 -4.05 -14.65
C ARG A 150 -7.39 -2.67 -15.10
N GLU A 151 -7.51 -1.76 -14.15
CA GLU A 151 -7.86 -0.36 -14.38
C GLU A 151 -6.73 0.54 -13.89
N VAL A 152 -6.43 1.62 -14.64
CA VAL A 152 -5.49 2.64 -14.18
C VAL A 152 -6.17 3.47 -13.10
N ASN A 153 -5.71 3.30 -11.87
CA ASN A 153 -6.26 3.98 -10.71
C ASN A 153 -5.54 5.32 -10.46
N GLY A 154 -6.30 6.36 -10.07
CA GLY A 154 -5.79 7.71 -9.77
C GLY A 154 -5.61 8.05 -8.28
N GLY A 155 -5.95 7.12 -7.39
CA GLY A 155 -5.91 7.24 -5.93
C GLY A 155 -6.19 5.88 -5.26
N ASN A 156 -5.15 5.17 -4.78
CA ASN A 156 -5.32 3.86 -4.14
C ASN A 156 -4.61 3.67 -2.79
N GLY A 157 -4.18 4.76 -2.14
CA GLY A 157 -3.54 4.70 -0.83
C GLY A 157 -3.79 5.95 0.03
N TYR A 158 -3.70 5.78 1.34
CA TYR A 158 -3.67 6.92 2.27
C TYR A 158 -2.29 7.57 2.22
N SER A 159 -2.24 8.85 1.83
CA SER A 159 -0.99 9.62 1.62
C SER A 159 0.03 8.96 0.69
N SER A 160 -0.44 8.10 -0.23
CA SER A 160 0.39 7.37 -1.18
C SER A 160 -0.39 7.03 -2.45
N GLN A 161 0.34 6.71 -3.51
CA GLN A 161 -0.21 6.24 -4.78
C GLN A 161 0.70 5.14 -5.32
N SER A 162 0.12 3.97 -5.62
CA SER A 162 0.85 2.89 -6.28
C SER A 162 1.11 3.22 -7.76
N ALA A 163 2.03 2.50 -8.38
CA ALA A 163 2.40 2.74 -9.78
C ALA A 163 1.17 2.68 -10.70
N LYS A 164 1.12 3.58 -11.70
CA LYS A 164 0.05 3.62 -12.72
C LYS A 164 0.22 2.58 -13.82
N ARG A 165 1.36 1.87 -13.85
CA ARG A 165 1.59 0.77 -14.78
C ARG A 165 0.71 -0.39 -14.37
N LEU A 166 -0.06 -0.91 -15.33
CA LEU A 166 -0.85 -2.11 -15.10
C LEU A 166 0.10 -3.30 -15.16
N HIS A 167 0.19 -4.04 -14.06
CA HIS A 167 0.99 -5.25 -13.95
C HIS A 167 0.11 -6.48 -14.05
N PHE A 168 0.57 -7.46 -14.85
CA PHE A 168 -0.07 -8.75 -15.06
C PHE A 168 0.97 -9.86 -14.91
N GLY A 169 0.84 -10.69 -13.88
CA GLY A 169 1.53 -11.98 -13.83
C GLY A 169 0.79 -12.99 -14.70
N ILE A 170 1.43 -13.53 -15.74
CA ILE A 170 0.82 -14.47 -16.70
C ILE A 170 1.35 -15.90 -16.54
N GLY A 171 2.13 -16.16 -15.49
CA GLY A 171 2.60 -17.49 -15.13
C GLY A 171 3.45 -18.12 -16.24
N GLY A 172 3.10 -19.32 -16.67
CA GLY A 172 3.82 -20.01 -17.75
C GLY A 172 3.48 -19.55 -19.17
N ALA A 173 2.50 -18.65 -19.34
CA ALA A 173 2.07 -18.21 -20.67
C ALA A 173 3.18 -17.41 -21.37
N THR A 174 3.40 -17.66 -22.66
CA THR A 174 4.46 -17.01 -23.46
C THR A 174 3.91 -15.95 -24.43
N ALA A 175 2.60 -15.73 -24.43
CA ALA A 175 1.91 -14.76 -25.27
C ALA A 175 0.66 -14.21 -24.56
N VAL A 176 0.28 -13.00 -24.96
CA VAL A 176 -0.89 -12.23 -24.51
C VAL A 176 -1.75 -11.78 -25.68
#